data_AF-X1IQI4-F1
#
_entry.id   AF-X1IQI4-F1
#
_cell.length_a   1.000
_cell.length_b   1.000
_cell.length_c   1.000
_cell.angle_alpha   90.00
_cell.angle_beta   90.00
_cell.angle_gamma   90.00
#
_symmetry.space_group_name_H-M   'P 1'
#
loop_
_entity.id
_entity.type
_entity.pdbx_description
1 polymer ?
#
loop_
_entity_poly.entity_id
_entity_poly.type
_entity_poly.pdbx_seq_one_letter_code
_entity_poly.pdbx_strand_id
1 'polypeptide(L)'
;FFFREEALATFEEIMKSAKKHHPESKLLAIDVQKMEKVGRELIVGSAKDPQFGSLVMVGMGGVYTNYFKDVAFGLAPLSKLEAKKMLEKTKVYTLLKGVRGEAPSDIEAVIDTLLRIALLVNDFSEIQELDINPFFVYEEGLGVSALDVKITLNDLKEEITANKSDVKHSC
;
A
#
# COMPACT_ATOMS: atom_id res chain seq x y z
N PHE A 1 -28.17 -12.63 13.91
CA PHE A 1 -29.07 -11.56 14.39
C PHE A 1 -28.30 -10.39 15.02
N PHE A 2 -27.40 -10.63 15.98
CA PHE A 2 -26.58 -9.60 16.64
C PHE A 2 -25.77 -8.68 15.69
N PHE A 3 -25.07 -9.25 14.71
CA PHE A 3 -24.18 -8.50 13.80
C PHE A 3 -24.86 -7.42 12.91
N ARG A 4 -26.15 -7.59 12.57
CA ARG A 4 -26.84 -6.63 11.68
C ARG A 4 -27.20 -5.35 12.44
N GLU A 5 -27.68 -5.50 13.67
CA GLU A 5 -28.07 -4.36 14.50
C GLU A 5 -26.85 -3.53 14.91
N GLU A 6 -25.74 -4.21 15.27
CA GLU A 6 -24.46 -3.54 15.54
C GLU A 6 -23.96 -2.76 14.32
N ALA A 7 -23.96 -3.37 13.14
CA ALA A 7 -23.54 -2.69 11.91
C ALA A 7 -24.38 -1.44 11.61
N LEU A 8 -25.70 -1.49 11.84
CA LEU A 8 -26.59 -0.34 11.67
C LEU A 8 -26.31 0.76 12.71
N ALA A 9 -26.09 0.38 13.97
CA ALA A 9 -25.72 1.34 15.02
C ALA A 9 -24.39 2.04 14.69
N THR A 10 -23.36 1.29 14.31
CA THR A 10 -22.06 1.86 13.92
C THR A 10 -22.18 2.74 12.67
N PHE A 11 -23.02 2.37 11.70
CA PHE A 11 -23.31 3.21 10.54
C PHE A 11 -23.86 4.59 10.97
N GLU A 12 -24.85 4.62 11.87
CA GLU A 12 -25.43 5.87 12.36
C GLU A 12 -24.40 6.73 13.12
N GLU A 13 -23.54 6.10 13.93
CA GLU A 13 -22.47 6.76 14.65
C GLU A 13 -21.43 7.39 13.73
N ILE A 14 -20.96 6.65 12.71
CA ILE A 14 -20.01 7.15 11.72
C ILE A 14 -20.61 8.35 10.97
N MET A 15 -21.85 8.23 10.50
CA MET A 15 -22.52 9.31 9.76
C MET A 15 -22.70 10.57 10.62
N LYS A 16 -23.04 10.41 11.90
CA LYS A 16 -23.14 11.53 12.85
C LYS A 16 -21.78 12.17 13.12
N SER A 17 -20.74 11.36 13.31
CA SER A 17 -19.38 11.84 13.53
C SER A 17 -18.84 12.59 12.32
N ALA A 18 -19.04 12.06 11.11
CA ALA A 18 -18.58 12.67 9.87
C ALA A 18 -19.21 14.05 9.64
N LYS A 19 -20.54 14.16 9.78
CA LYS A 19 -21.26 15.45 9.69
C LYS A 19 -20.81 16.47 10.73
N LYS A 20 -20.48 16.00 11.94
CA LYS A 20 -20.03 16.87 13.04
C LYS A 20 -18.65 17.46 12.77
N HIS A 21 -17.69 16.64 12.31
CA HIS A 21 -16.29 17.06 12.13
C HIS A 21 -16.03 17.70 10.76
N HIS A 22 -16.77 17.31 9.73
CA HIS A 22 -16.63 17.80 8.37
C HIS A 22 -18.00 18.08 7.74
N PRO A 23 -18.72 19.14 8.16
CA PRO A 23 -20.09 19.42 7.72
C PRO A 23 -20.21 19.66 6.21
N GLU A 24 -19.16 20.20 5.58
CA GLU A 24 -19.11 20.46 4.14
C GLU A 24 -18.72 19.22 3.30
N SER A 25 -18.43 18.08 3.95
CA SER A 25 -18.01 16.88 3.22
C SER A 25 -19.17 16.26 2.44
N LYS A 26 -18.92 15.97 1.16
CA LYS A 26 -19.83 15.15 0.35
C LYS A 26 -19.57 13.67 0.65
N LEU A 27 -20.34 13.12 1.58
CA LEU A 27 -20.32 11.68 1.88
C LEU A 27 -20.91 10.92 0.69
N LEU A 28 -20.07 10.13 0.00
CA LEU A 28 -20.48 9.36 -1.17
C LEU A 28 -21.16 8.04 -0.77
N ALA A 29 -20.54 7.29 0.13
CA ALA A 29 -21.00 5.99 0.62
C ALA A 29 -20.29 5.61 1.94
N ILE A 30 -20.74 4.51 2.54
CA ILE A 30 -20.00 3.77 3.57
C ILE A 30 -19.54 2.46 2.96
N ASP A 31 -18.26 2.15 3.13
CA ASP A 31 -17.68 0.89 2.72
C ASP A 31 -17.82 -0.17 3.82
N VAL A 32 -18.28 -1.36 3.45
CA VAL A 32 -18.49 -2.49 4.37
C VAL A 32 -17.45 -3.54 4.05
N GLN A 33 -16.46 -3.64 4.94
CA GLN A 33 -15.32 -4.53 4.76
C GLN A 33 -15.40 -5.73 5.71
N LYS A 34 -14.76 -6.83 5.30
CA LYS A 34 -14.57 -7.99 6.16
C LYS A 34 -13.60 -7.64 7.30
N MET A 35 -13.95 -8.02 8.52
CA MET A 35 -13.03 -7.93 9.66
C MET A 35 -11.98 -9.02 9.54
N GLU A 36 -10.77 -8.65 9.12
CA GLU A 36 -9.67 -9.59 8.97
C GLU A 36 -9.11 -10.05 10.31
N LYS A 37 -8.57 -11.27 10.32
CA LYS A 37 -7.80 -11.75 11.48
C LYS A 37 -6.53 -10.92 11.61
N VAL A 38 -6.07 -10.73 12.85
CA VAL A 38 -4.80 -10.08 13.11
C VAL A 38 -3.67 -10.94 12.54
N GLY A 39 -2.89 -10.34 11.63
CA GLY A 39 -1.66 -10.92 11.09
C GLY A 39 -0.43 -10.17 11.61
N ARG A 40 0.75 -10.58 11.16
CA ARG A 40 1.97 -9.80 11.39
C ARG A 40 1.92 -8.54 10.53
N GLU A 41 2.10 -7.39 11.15
CA GLU A 41 1.94 -6.10 10.49
C GLU A 41 3.24 -5.63 9.82
N LEU A 42 3.14 -5.31 8.53
CA LEU A 42 4.15 -4.62 7.74
C LEU A 42 3.58 -3.31 7.20
N ILE A 43 4.48 -2.48 6.67
CA ILE A 43 4.16 -1.40 5.75
C ILE A 43 4.73 -1.76 4.37
N VAL A 44 3.93 -1.55 3.33
CA VAL A 44 4.36 -1.68 1.93
C VAL A 44 3.94 -0.43 1.21
N GLY A 45 4.81 0.14 0.40
CA GLY A 45 4.45 1.33 -0.36
C GLY A 45 5.33 1.59 -1.55
N SER A 46 5.08 2.70 -2.22
CA SER A 46 5.93 3.25 -3.24
C SER A 46 5.91 4.76 -3.23
N ALA A 47 6.99 5.38 -3.66
CA ALA A 47 7.06 6.80 -3.91
C ALA A 47 7.87 7.07 -5.18
N LYS A 48 7.51 8.11 -5.92
CA LYS A 48 8.24 8.51 -7.13
C LYS A 48 9.42 9.40 -6.76
N ASP A 49 10.63 8.95 -7.06
CA ASP A 49 11.84 9.74 -6.97
C ASP A 49 12.08 10.51 -8.29
N PRO A 50 12.43 11.82 -8.23
CA PRO A 50 12.65 12.62 -9.44
C PRO A 50 13.81 12.15 -10.33
N GLN A 51 14.81 11.47 -9.77
CA GLN A 51 16.00 11.02 -10.50
C GLN A 51 15.90 9.56 -10.90
N PHE A 52 15.36 8.71 -10.03
CA PHE A 52 15.39 7.27 -10.22
C PHE A 52 14.05 6.66 -10.64
N GLY A 53 12.96 7.43 -10.62
CA GLY A 53 11.61 6.92 -10.89
C GLY A 53 10.99 6.25 -9.66
N SER A 54 10.11 5.29 -9.88
CA SER A 54 9.30 4.70 -8.80
C SER A 54 10.15 3.81 -7.88
N LEU A 55 10.19 4.14 -6.59
CA LEU A 55 10.77 3.33 -5.53
C LEU A 55 9.67 2.53 -4.83
N VAL A 56 9.87 1.23 -4.64
CA VAL A 56 9.03 0.35 -3.83
C VAL A 56 9.68 0.17 -2.46
N MET A 57 8.87 0.16 -1.41
CA MET A 57 9.29 0.10 -0.02
C MET A 57 8.60 -1.08 0.69
N VAL A 58 9.35 -1.74 1.57
CA VAL A 58 8.80 -2.67 2.57
C VAL A 58 9.46 -2.43 3.92
N GLY A 59 8.71 -2.57 5.00
CA GLY A 59 9.25 -2.43 6.35
C GLY A 59 8.34 -2.97 7.43
N MET A 60 8.81 -2.87 8.68
CA MET A 60 8.02 -3.23 9.86
C MET A 60 6.85 -2.26 10.02
N GLY A 61 5.63 -2.79 10.20
CA GLY A 61 4.42 -2.01 10.45
C GLY A 61 4.19 -1.73 11.94
N GLY A 62 3.06 -1.12 12.27
CA GLY A 62 2.63 -0.81 13.64
C GLY A 62 3.04 0.56 14.17
N VAL A 63 2.65 0.83 15.42
CA VAL A 63 2.80 2.13 16.11
C VAL A 63 4.25 2.65 16.19
N TYR A 64 5.23 1.75 16.05
CA TYR A 64 6.64 2.08 16.17
C TYR A 64 7.36 2.33 14.83
N THR A 65 6.65 2.28 13.70
CA THR A 65 7.15 2.60 12.35
C THR A 65 7.95 3.91 12.29
N ASN A 66 7.46 4.96 12.96
CA ASN A 66 8.12 6.27 13.00
C ASN A 66 9.43 6.29 13.82
N TYR A 67 9.65 5.29 14.68
CA TYR A 67 10.80 5.24 15.59
C TYR A 67 11.87 4.24 15.13
N PHE A 68 11.47 3.18 14.42
CA PHE A 68 12.39 2.20 13.84
C PHE A 68 12.50 2.40 12.33
N LYS A 69 13.69 2.81 11.87
CA LYS A 69 14.07 2.89 10.44
C LYS A 69 14.27 1.49 9.82
N ASP A 70 13.37 0.55 10.07
CA ASP A 70 13.44 -0.82 9.54
C ASP A 70 12.68 -0.92 8.21
N VAL A 71 13.25 -0.27 7.19
CA VAL A 71 12.68 -0.21 5.84
C VAL A 71 13.76 -0.57 4.81
N ALA A 72 13.33 -1.17 3.71
CA ALA A 72 14.15 -1.43 2.54
C ALA A 72 13.46 -0.90 1.29
N PHE A 73 14.25 -0.35 0.38
CA PHE A 73 13.79 0.21 -0.89
C PHE A 73 14.35 -0.59 -2.06
N GLY A 74 13.58 -0.64 -3.15
CA GLY A 74 14.00 -1.17 -4.45
C GLY A 74 13.41 -0.32 -5.56
N LEU A 75 14.09 -0.24 -6.70
CA LEU A 75 13.59 0.46 -7.87
C LEU A 75 12.60 -0.43 -8.61
N ALA A 76 11.53 0.18 -9.12
CA ALA A 76 10.63 -0.47 -10.07
C ALA A 76 11.18 -0.29 -11.51
N PRO A 77 11.00 -1.29 -12.40
CA PRO A 77 10.44 -2.62 -12.13
C PRO A 77 11.37 -3.47 -11.25
N LEU A 78 10.79 -4.36 -10.45
CA LEU A 78 11.48 -5.15 -9.44
C LEU A 78 11.52 -6.64 -9.85
N SER A 79 12.67 -7.30 -9.73
CA SER A 79 12.76 -8.76 -9.87
C SER A 79 12.47 -9.48 -8.56
N LYS A 80 12.06 -10.76 -8.65
CA LYS A 80 11.84 -11.62 -7.47
C LYS A 80 13.07 -11.68 -6.55
N LEU A 81 14.27 -11.74 -7.12
CA LEU A 81 15.52 -11.76 -6.37
C LEU A 81 15.76 -10.45 -5.62
N GLU A 82 15.46 -9.30 -6.23
CA GLU A 82 15.59 -8.00 -5.59
C GLU A 82 14.58 -7.83 -4.46
N ALA A 83 13.31 -8.20 -4.68
CA ALA A 83 12.28 -8.19 -3.64
C ALA A 83 12.67 -9.04 -2.42
N LYS A 84 13.19 -10.25 -2.65
CA LYS A 84 13.71 -11.11 -1.58
C LYS A 84 14.86 -10.45 -0.83
N LYS A 85 15.83 -9.88 -1.55
CA LYS A 85 16.97 -9.15 -0.95
C LYS A 85 16.52 -7.90 -0.18
N MET A 86 15.47 -7.22 -0.62
CA MET A 86 14.88 -6.09 0.14
C MET A 86 14.39 -6.58 1.50
N LEU A 87 13.58 -7.63 1.53
CA LEU A 87 13.11 -8.22 2.79
C LEU A 87 14.29 -8.63 3.67
N GLU A 88 15.26 -9.37 3.14
CA GLU A 88 16.45 -9.84 3.89
C GLU A 88 17.25 -8.73 4.58
N LYS A 89 17.18 -7.48 4.10
CA LYS A 89 17.84 -6.32 4.71
C LYS A 89 17.09 -5.76 5.93
N THR A 90 15.84 -6.14 6.12
CA THR A 90 15.00 -5.67 7.23
C THR A 90 15.11 -6.60 8.44
N LYS A 91 14.94 -6.06 9.65
CA LYS A 91 14.81 -6.84 10.88
C LYS A 91 13.50 -7.61 10.88
N VAL A 92 12.45 -7.06 10.27
CA VAL A 92 11.15 -7.74 10.17
C VAL A 92 11.22 -9.06 9.41
N TYR A 93 12.14 -9.24 8.48
CA TYR A 93 12.37 -10.54 7.84
C TYR A 93 12.76 -11.65 8.83
N THR A 94 13.47 -11.32 9.90
CA THR A 94 13.77 -12.31 10.96
C THR A 94 12.48 -12.71 11.70
N LEU A 95 11.56 -11.77 11.91
CA LEU A 95 10.24 -12.06 12.48
C LEU A 95 9.35 -12.86 11.53
N LEU A 96 9.40 -12.56 10.23
CA LEU A 96 8.66 -13.30 9.20
C LEU A 96 9.12 -14.75 9.08
N LYS A 97 10.39 -15.06 9.38
CA LYS A 97 10.87 -16.45 9.43
C LYS A 97 10.43 -17.23 10.67
N GLY A 98 9.71 -16.59 11.58
CA GLY A 98 9.33 -17.15 12.88
C GLY A 98 10.44 -16.95 13.93
N VAL A 99 10.03 -16.60 15.14
CA VAL A 99 10.91 -16.50 16.31
C VAL A 99 10.33 -17.33 17.44
N ARG A 100 11.20 -17.95 18.26
CA ARG A 100 10.78 -18.65 19.48
C ARG A 100 9.70 -19.74 19.27
N GLY A 101 9.76 -20.45 18.14
CA GLY A 101 8.81 -21.53 17.82
C GLY A 101 7.52 -21.07 17.15
N GLU A 102 7.38 -19.79 16.83
CA GLU A 102 6.31 -19.29 15.95
C GLU A 102 6.46 -19.87 14.53
N ALA A 103 5.33 -20.14 13.88
CA ALA A 103 5.32 -20.53 12.48
C ALA A 103 5.86 -19.39 11.59
N PRO A 104 6.53 -19.72 10.47
CA PRO A 104 6.92 -18.72 9.49
C PRO A 104 5.69 -18.07 8.84
N SER A 105 5.85 -16.81 8.48
CA SER A 105 4.87 -16.04 7.71
C SER A 105 4.98 -16.36 6.21
N ASP A 106 3.94 -16.04 5.45
CA ASP A 106 3.89 -16.24 4.01
C ASP A 106 4.75 -15.21 3.25
N ILE A 107 6.07 -15.42 3.29
CA ILE A 107 7.06 -14.54 2.67
C ILE A 107 6.87 -14.46 1.15
N GLU A 108 6.44 -15.55 0.51
CA GLU A 108 6.22 -15.56 -0.94
C GLU A 108 5.04 -14.66 -1.33
N ALA A 109 3.96 -14.61 -0.52
CA ALA A 109 2.87 -13.67 -0.74
C ALA A 109 3.29 -12.20 -0.55
N VAL A 110 4.21 -11.91 0.38
CA VAL A 110 4.80 -10.57 0.51
C VAL A 110 5.61 -10.21 -0.74
N ILE A 111 6.45 -11.13 -1.22
CA ILE A 111 7.24 -10.93 -2.44
C ILE A 111 6.33 -10.69 -3.66
N ASP A 112 5.30 -11.51 -3.85
CA ASP A 112 4.34 -11.35 -4.95
C ASP A 112 3.66 -9.97 -4.90
N THR A 113 3.30 -9.50 -3.69
CA THR A 113 2.73 -8.15 -3.50
C THR A 113 3.70 -7.05 -3.93
N LEU A 114 4.98 -7.14 -3.53
CA LEU A 114 6.00 -6.16 -3.93
C LEU A 114 6.20 -6.11 -5.45
N LEU A 115 6.20 -7.27 -6.10
CA LEU A 115 6.32 -7.36 -7.56
C LEU A 115 5.10 -6.74 -8.26
N ARG A 116 3.89 -6.99 -7.77
CA ARG A 116 2.66 -6.40 -8.32
C ARG A 116 2.61 -4.89 -8.15
N ILE A 117 3.03 -4.38 -6.99
CA ILE A 117 3.13 -2.94 -6.76
C ILE A 117 4.18 -2.33 -7.68
N ALA A 118 5.35 -2.97 -7.83
CA ALA A 118 6.39 -2.51 -8.75
C ALA A 118 5.88 -2.42 -10.20
N LEU A 119 5.10 -3.39 -10.66
CA LEU A 119 4.44 -3.35 -11.97
C LEU A 119 3.41 -2.22 -12.05
N LEU A 120 2.53 -2.10 -11.06
CA LEU A 120 1.50 -1.06 -11.02
C LEU A 120 2.11 0.35 -11.12
N VAL A 121 3.14 0.66 -10.34
CA VAL A 121 3.75 2.01 -10.29
C VAL A 121 4.69 2.27 -11.47
N ASN A 122 5.07 1.22 -12.19
CA ASN A 122 5.80 1.32 -13.46
C ASN A 122 4.84 1.60 -14.62
N ASP A 123 3.68 0.94 -14.63
CA ASP A 123 2.70 1.02 -15.72
C ASP A 123 1.85 2.29 -15.66
N PHE A 124 1.63 2.84 -14.45
CA PHE A 124 0.83 4.05 -14.22
C PHE A 124 1.70 5.16 -13.64
N SER A 125 2.23 5.99 -14.53
CA SER A 125 3.09 7.13 -14.20
C SER A 125 2.44 8.18 -13.29
N GLU A 126 1.11 8.19 -13.25
CA GLU A 126 0.26 9.08 -12.50
C GLU A 126 0.35 8.83 -11.00
N ILE A 127 0.66 7.59 -10.60
CA ILE A 127 0.83 7.22 -9.21
C ILE A 127 2.11 7.87 -8.68
N GLN A 128 1.95 8.84 -7.78
CA GLN A 128 3.07 9.50 -7.09
C GLN A 128 3.46 8.74 -5.84
N GLU A 129 2.45 8.31 -5.08
CA GLU A 129 2.64 7.58 -3.83
C GLU A 129 1.57 6.48 -3.73
N LEU A 130 1.98 5.35 -3.19
CA LEU A 130 1.09 4.27 -2.79
C LEU A 130 1.53 3.83 -1.40
N ASP A 131 0.59 3.69 -0.48
CA ASP A 131 0.86 3.33 0.90
C ASP A 131 -0.16 2.30 1.35
N ILE A 132 0.32 1.12 1.74
CA ILE A 132 -0.47 0.04 2.33
C ILE A 132 -0.04 -0.09 3.78
N ASN A 133 -0.89 0.41 4.66
CA ASN A 133 -0.63 0.44 6.09
C ASN A 133 -1.95 0.52 6.88
N PRO A 134 -2.40 -0.57 7.54
CA PRO A 134 -1.65 -1.81 7.79
C PRO A 134 -1.61 -2.81 6.62
N PHE A 135 -0.48 -3.52 6.46
CA PHE A 135 -0.36 -4.72 5.61
C PHE A 135 -0.16 -5.96 6.48
N PHE A 136 -1.15 -6.85 6.54
CA PHE A 136 -1.08 -8.07 7.33
C PHE A 136 -0.49 -9.24 6.54
N VAL A 137 0.42 -9.97 7.18
CA VAL A 137 1.00 -11.21 6.69
C VAL A 137 0.61 -12.35 7.62
N TYR A 138 0.05 -13.41 7.06
CA TYR A 138 -0.37 -14.59 7.81
C TYR A 138 0.71 -15.67 7.79
N GLU A 139 0.46 -16.79 8.46
CA GLU A 139 1.33 -17.97 8.40
C GLU A 139 1.47 -18.47 6.97
N GLU A 140 2.56 -19.18 6.68
CA GLU A 140 2.87 -19.73 5.37
C GLU A 140 1.68 -20.49 4.75
N GLY A 141 1.29 -20.11 3.53
CA GLY A 141 0.16 -20.67 2.79
C GLY A 141 -1.19 -19.99 3.08
N LEU A 142 -1.26 -19.05 4.02
CA LEU A 142 -2.46 -18.27 4.33
C LEU A 142 -2.46 -16.86 3.69
N GLY A 143 -1.37 -16.46 3.03
CA GLY A 143 -1.30 -15.22 2.27
C GLY A 143 -1.19 -13.94 3.09
N VAL A 144 -1.75 -12.86 2.54
CA VAL A 144 -1.63 -11.48 3.02
C VAL A 144 -2.96 -10.72 2.90
N SER A 145 -3.09 -9.60 3.61
CA SER A 145 -4.21 -8.67 3.47
C SER A 145 -3.76 -7.21 3.57
N ALA A 146 -4.23 -6.37 2.64
CA ALA A 146 -4.07 -4.92 2.69
C ALA A 146 -5.30 -4.33 3.39
N LEU A 147 -5.14 -3.77 4.59
CA LEU A 147 -6.27 -3.28 5.39
C LEU A 147 -6.64 -1.83 5.08
N ASP A 148 -5.64 -1.01 4.77
CA ASP A 148 -5.84 0.36 4.32
C ASP A 148 -4.86 0.65 3.19
N VAL A 149 -5.35 1.33 2.16
CA VAL A 149 -4.60 1.65 0.95
C VAL A 149 -4.87 3.09 0.59
N LYS A 150 -3.80 3.88 0.53
CA LYS A 150 -3.82 5.27 0.10
C LYS A 150 -2.97 5.43 -1.14
N ILE A 151 -3.53 6.06 -2.17
CA ILE A 151 -2.84 6.35 -3.42
C ILE A 151 -2.93 7.84 -3.70
N THR A 152 -1.79 8.47 -3.91
CA THR A 152 -1.69 9.86 -4.36
C THR A 152 -1.41 9.87 -5.85
N LEU A 153 -2.24 10.56 -6.62
CA LEU A 153 -2.06 10.76 -8.05
C LEU A 153 -1.54 12.17 -8.33
N ASN A 154 -0.75 12.34 -9.38
CA ASN A 154 -0.53 13.67 -9.95
C ASN A 154 -1.66 14.00 -10.94
N ASP A 155 -1.94 15.29 -11.11
CA ASP A 155 -2.78 15.74 -12.20
C ASP A 155 -1.98 15.63 -13.51
N LEU A 156 -2.35 14.70 -14.39
CA LEU A 156 -1.87 14.72 -15.78
C LEU A 156 -2.42 15.97 -16.47
N LYS A 157 -1.68 17.08 -16.43
CA LYS A 157 -2.02 18.29 -17.18
C LYS A 157 -1.00 18.73 -18.23
N GLU A 158 0.15 18.08 -18.41
CA GLU A 158 1.22 18.71 -19.20
C GLU A 158 1.66 18.03 -20.51
N GLU A 159 1.42 16.73 -20.75
CA GLU A 159 1.99 16.09 -21.96
C GLU A 159 1.17 16.24 -23.25
N ILE A 160 -0.11 16.63 -23.20
CA ILE A 160 -0.93 16.80 -24.42
C ILE A 160 -0.70 18.18 -25.09
N THR A 161 -0.17 19.17 -24.36
CA THR A 161 0.11 20.51 -24.91
C THR A 161 1.46 20.66 -25.59
N ALA A 162 2.45 19.80 -25.29
CA ALA A 162 3.79 19.89 -25.88
C ALA A 162 3.88 19.31 -27.32
N ASN A 163 2.99 18.40 -27.70
CA ASN A 163 3.02 17.75 -29.02
C ASN A 163 2.21 18.44 -30.13
N LYS A 164 1.71 19.66 -29.91
CA LYS A 164 0.95 20.43 -30.92
C LYS A 164 1.74 21.54 -31.64
N SER A 165 3.01 21.78 -31.32
CA SER A 165 3.80 22.86 -31.94
C SER A 165 4.64 22.46 -33.15
N ASP A 166 4.89 21.17 -33.41
CA ASP A 166 5.94 20.77 -34.38
C ASP A 166 5.44 20.26 -35.74
N VAL A 167 4.18 20.55 -36.12
CA VAL A 167 3.67 20.26 -37.47
C VAL A 167 3.06 21.50 -38.10
N LYS A 168 3.88 22.51 -38.39
CA LYS A 168 3.60 23.50 -39.45
C LYS A 168 4.90 23.95 -40.11
N HIS A 169 5.14 23.46 -41.34
CA HIS A 169 5.47 24.21 -42.57
C HIS A 169 6.27 23.32 -43.53
N SER A 170 5.55 22.66 -44.45
CA SER A 170 6.06 22.17 -45.73
C SER A 170 4.87 21.86 -46.66
N CYS A 171 4.19 22.90 -47.12
CA CYS A 171 3.49 22.96 -48.40
C CYS A 171 3.19 24.42 -48.72
#